data_AF-A0A949IL58-F1
#
_entry.id   AF-A0A949IL58-F1
#
_cell.length_a   1.000
_cell.length_b   1.000
_cell.length_c   1.000
_cell.angle_alpha   90.00
_cell.angle_beta   90.00
_cell.angle_gamma   90.00
#
_symmetry.space_group_name_H-M   'P 1'
#
loop_
_entity.id
_entity.type
_entity.pdbx_description
1 polymer ?
#
loop_
_entity_poly.entity_id
_entity_poly.type
_entity_poly.pdbx_seq_one_letter_code
_entity_poly.pdbx_strand_id
1 'polypeptide(L)'
;MTSCSQQPDSVDRGQQTIAESQEKTDSRPIPKKLKDADPNNRVSLAEVTSIAADADKTFVDGWIDGRDSRTFKSYYKNLPALEKAQFAMAYHDMVENSDQNLAESYKTYIPYKERVRFARNYWENSSEAAKFKSEIEKMQVAWIHESLLDGSELWWRAAENHFGNAIDSPTQMAHDVEQNMVSKYMEDEGTESTFSQQMSIKKPAK
;
A
#
# COMPACT_ATOMS: atom_id res chain seq x y z
N MET A 1 -17.52 8.97 97.51
CA MET A 1 -18.68 8.08 97.37
C MET A 1 -19.01 7.94 95.89
N THR A 2 -19.25 6.71 95.51
CA THR A 2 -19.33 6.10 94.18
C THR A 2 -20.42 6.68 93.28
N SER A 3 -20.17 6.80 91.98
CA SER A 3 -21.12 6.28 90.97
C SER A 3 -20.40 6.04 89.64
N CYS A 4 -20.34 4.77 89.26
CA CYS A 4 -20.04 4.28 87.92
C CYS A 4 -21.15 4.67 86.94
N SER A 5 -20.81 4.82 85.66
CA SER A 5 -21.56 4.17 84.58
C SER A 5 -20.64 3.87 83.39
N GLN A 6 -20.69 2.61 82.98
CA GLN A 6 -20.11 1.98 81.79
C GLN A 6 -20.86 2.52 80.54
N GLN A 7 -20.39 2.48 79.29
CA GLN A 7 -19.93 1.35 78.47
C GLN A 7 -19.27 1.85 77.16
N PRO A 8 -18.60 0.96 76.40
CA PRO A 8 -17.80 1.25 75.20
C PRO A 8 -18.61 1.14 73.89
N ASP A 9 -18.05 1.57 72.75
CA ASP A 9 -17.80 0.68 71.60
C ASP A 9 -17.35 1.39 70.31
N SER A 10 -16.52 0.63 69.59
CA SER A 10 -16.34 0.59 68.13
C SER A 10 -15.64 1.75 67.41
N VAL A 11 -14.42 1.41 67.01
CA VAL A 11 -13.67 1.93 65.86
C VAL A 11 -14.45 1.60 64.58
N ASP A 12 -14.73 2.58 63.73
CA ASP A 12 -15.14 2.33 62.35
C ASP A 12 -14.26 3.06 61.34
N ARG A 13 -13.90 2.31 60.30
CA ARG A 13 -13.07 2.68 59.16
C ARG A 13 -13.93 3.44 58.16
N GLY A 14 -13.40 4.49 57.55
CA GLY A 14 -14.13 5.21 56.49
C GLY A 14 -13.25 6.11 55.65
N GLN A 15 -12.42 5.47 54.83
CA GLN A 15 -11.85 5.90 53.54
C GLN A 15 -11.88 7.40 53.16
N GLN A 16 -10.66 7.93 52.97
CA GLN A 16 -10.36 9.13 52.21
C GLN A 16 -10.95 9.05 50.80
N THR A 17 -11.76 10.04 50.47
CA THR A 17 -12.22 10.36 49.11
C THR A 17 -11.05 10.98 48.34
N ILE A 18 -10.45 10.21 47.43
CA ILE A 18 -9.64 10.75 46.33
C ILE A 18 -10.58 10.75 45.11
N ALA A 19 -11.08 11.93 44.74
CA ALA A 19 -11.79 12.12 43.50
C ALA A 19 -11.49 13.53 42.98
N GLU A 20 -10.56 13.61 42.03
CA GLU A 20 -10.56 14.58 40.92
C GLU A 20 -9.37 14.27 40.01
N SER A 21 -9.42 13.10 39.36
CA SER A 21 -8.65 12.88 38.13
C SER A 21 -9.50 13.44 36.99
N GLN A 22 -9.07 14.58 36.46
CA GLN A 22 -9.63 15.15 35.24
C GLN A 22 -9.47 14.15 34.10
N GLU A 23 -10.58 13.51 33.74
CA GLU A 23 -10.73 12.73 32.51
C GLU A 23 -10.70 13.72 31.34
N LYS A 24 -9.49 14.02 30.86
CA LYS A 24 -9.29 14.60 29.53
C LYS A 24 -9.79 13.53 28.55
N THR A 25 -11.05 13.65 28.14
CA THR A 25 -11.59 12.93 27.00
C THR A 25 -10.78 13.36 25.78
N ASP A 26 -9.80 12.52 25.47
CA ASP A 26 -9.02 12.53 24.25
C ASP A 26 -9.99 12.26 23.11
N SER A 27 -10.67 13.31 22.65
CA SER A 27 -11.53 13.29 21.47
C SER A 27 -10.66 13.20 20.22
N ARG A 28 -9.94 12.08 20.09
CA ARG A 28 -9.40 11.66 18.81
C ARG A 28 -10.61 11.41 17.90
N PRO A 29 -10.69 12.07 16.74
CA PRO A 29 -11.74 11.79 15.79
C PRO A 29 -11.71 10.30 15.46
N ILE A 30 -12.86 9.64 15.61
CA ILE A 30 -13.03 8.25 15.21
C ILE A 30 -12.73 8.21 13.70
N PRO A 31 -11.72 7.43 13.27
CA PRO A 31 -11.39 7.35 11.85
C PRO A 31 -12.60 6.80 11.10
N LYS A 32 -13.11 7.61 10.16
CA LYS A 32 -14.16 7.17 9.23
C LYS A 32 -13.62 6.00 8.43
N LYS A 33 -14.41 4.94 8.23
CA LYS A 33 -14.00 3.85 7.33
C LYS A 33 -13.80 4.42 5.92
N LEU A 34 -12.90 3.86 5.13
CA LEU A 34 -12.57 4.37 3.78
C LEU A 34 -13.82 4.51 2.88
N LYS A 35 -14.82 3.64 3.03
CA LYS A 35 -16.13 3.74 2.36
C LYS A 35 -16.95 5.00 2.70
N ASP A 36 -16.62 5.66 3.81
CA ASP A 36 -17.22 6.91 4.30
C ASP A 36 -16.26 8.11 4.12
N ALA A 37 -15.08 7.90 3.50
CA ALA A 37 -14.19 8.97 3.08
C ALA A 37 -14.84 9.74 1.93
N ASP A 38 -14.68 11.07 1.94
CA ASP A 38 -15.21 11.93 0.89
C ASP A 38 -14.62 11.51 -0.46
N PRO A 39 -15.43 11.23 -1.50
CA PRO A 39 -14.93 10.89 -2.83
C PRO A 39 -14.06 11.99 -3.47
N ASN A 40 -14.07 13.21 -2.93
CA ASN A 40 -13.17 14.30 -3.30
C ASN A 40 -11.87 14.35 -2.49
N ASN A 41 -11.75 13.52 -1.44
CA ASN A 41 -10.56 13.40 -0.60
C ASN A 41 -9.67 12.27 -1.13
N ARG A 42 -9.07 12.50 -2.29
CA ARG A 42 -8.13 11.57 -2.94
C ARG A 42 -6.69 11.91 -2.55
N VAL A 43 -5.84 10.89 -2.53
CA VAL A 43 -4.38 11.05 -2.46
C VAL A 43 -3.92 11.97 -3.60
N SER A 44 -3.08 12.94 -3.28
CA SER A 44 -2.54 13.89 -4.26
C SER A 44 -1.25 13.40 -4.90
N LEU A 45 -0.98 13.87 -6.12
CA LEU A 45 0.29 13.60 -6.82
C LEU A 45 1.51 14.02 -5.98
N ALA A 46 1.40 15.10 -5.19
CA ALA A 46 2.48 15.58 -4.33
C ALA A 46 2.81 14.58 -3.21
N GLU A 47 1.79 13.98 -2.59
CA GLU A 47 1.97 12.95 -1.57
C GLU A 47 2.69 11.73 -2.16
N VAL A 48 2.21 11.21 -3.29
CA VAL A 48 2.85 10.07 -3.97
C VAL A 48 4.29 10.39 -4.40
N THR A 49 4.53 11.62 -4.90
CA THR A 49 5.88 12.07 -5.28
C THR A 49 6.83 12.11 -4.07
N SER A 50 6.33 12.55 -2.91
CA SER A 50 7.12 12.55 -1.67
C SER A 50 7.50 11.14 -1.25
N ILE A 51 6.54 10.20 -1.29
CA ILE A 51 6.79 8.78 -1.01
C ILE A 51 7.85 8.22 -1.96
N ALA A 52 7.71 8.46 -3.27
CA ALA A 52 8.68 7.98 -4.27
C ALA A 52 10.09 8.52 -4.02
N ALA A 53 10.20 9.80 -3.68
CA ALA A 53 11.49 10.43 -3.38
C ALA A 53 12.15 9.84 -2.12
N ASP A 54 11.37 9.43 -1.13
CA ASP A 54 11.90 8.84 0.11
C ASP A 54 12.24 7.35 -0.06
N ALA A 55 11.42 6.62 -0.83
CA ALA A 55 11.68 5.23 -1.21
C ALA A 55 13.00 5.09 -1.99
N ASP A 56 13.33 6.05 -2.86
CA ASP A 56 14.59 6.02 -3.62
C ASP A 56 15.84 6.21 -2.74
N LYS A 57 15.72 6.87 -1.58
CA LYS A 57 16.84 7.16 -0.68
C LYS A 57 17.17 6.01 0.27
N THR A 58 16.19 5.18 0.60
CA THR A 58 16.31 4.20 1.69
C THR A 58 15.95 2.80 1.21
N PHE A 59 16.45 1.78 1.92
CA PHE A 59 15.90 0.44 1.75
C PHE A 59 14.67 0.34 2.65
N VAL A 60 13.50 0.15 2.04
CA VAL A 60 12.27 -0.07 2.78
C VAL A 60 11.99 -1.57 2.77
N ASP A 61 12.11 -2.19 3.95
CA ASP A 61 11.77 -3.60 4.12
C ASP A 61 10.28 -3.81 3.79
N GLY A 62 9.97 -4.84 3.01
CA GLY A 62 8.59 -5.14 2.61
C GLY A 62 7.99 -4.34 1.44
N TRP A 63 8.78 -3.56 0.70
CA TRP A 63 8.26 -2.68 -0.38
C TRP A 63 7.52 -3.41 -1.51
N ILE A 64 8.02 -4.56 -1.98
CA ILE A 64 7.35 -5.35 -3.03
C ILE A 64 7.17 -6.77 -2.51
N ASP A 65 6.02 -7.10 -1.91
CA ASP A 65 5.72 -8.48 -1.47
C ASP A 65 6.85 -9.10 -0.61
N GLY A 66 7.43 -8.32 0.32
CA GLY A 66 8.57 -8.78 1.11
C GLY A 66 9.91 -8.89 0.36
N ARG A 67 9.98 -8.41 -0.89
CA ARG A 67 11.15 -8.47 -1.78
C ARG A 67 11.69 -7.07 -2.06
N ASP A 68 12.98 -7.01 -2.36
CA ASP A 68 13.70 -5.80 -2.72
C ASP A 68 13.19 -5.24 -4.06
N SER A 69 12.76 -3.97 -4.05
CA SER A 69 12.32 -3.21 -5.22
C SER A 69 13.37 -3.16 -6.34
N ARG A 70 14.64 -3.38 -6.02
CA ARG A 70 15.78 -3.30 -6.95
C ARG A 70 16.05 -4.58 -7.72
N THR A 71 15.19 -5.59 -7.60
CA THR A 71 15.38 -6.90 -8.25
C THR A 71 15.41 -6.80 -9.78
N PHE A 72 14.63 -5.88 -10.37
CA PHE A 72 14.34 -5.90 -11.80
C PHE A 72 15.40 -5.23 -12.68
N LYS A 73 16.40 -4.54 -12.11
CA LYS A 73 17.54 -3.90 -12.81
C LYS A 73 17.16 -3.07 -14.05
N SER A 74 15.90 -2.63 -14.19
CA SER A 74 15.45 -1.86 -15.33
C SER A 74 15.89 -0.39 -15.19
N TYR A 75 15.63 0.44 -16.21
CA TYR A 75 15.86 1.87 -16.12
C TYR A 75 14.85 2.58 -15.20
N TYR A 76 13.69 1.96 -14.92
CA TYR A 76 12.61 2.52 -14.09
C TYR A 76 13.13 3.07 -12.75
N LYS A 77 14.02 2.34 -12.07
CA LYS A 77 14.64 2.77 -10.80
C LYS A 77 15.29 4.17 -10.87
N ASN A 78 15.78 4.57 -12.04
CA ASN A 78 16.48 5.85 -12.25
C ASN A 78 15.53 6.98 -12.63
N LEU A 79 14.24 6.70 -12.81
CA LEU A 79 13.26 7.73 -13.14
C LEU A 79 13.13 8.74 -12.00
N PRO A 80 12.84 10.02 -12.31
CA PRO A 80 12.45 10.99 -11.31
C PRO A 80 11.24 10.51 -10.49
N ALA A 81 11.22 10.86 -9.20
CA ALA A 81 10.10 10.54 -8.31
C ALA A 81 8.74 11.01 -8.84
N LEU A 82 8.71 12.15 -9.55
CA LEU A 82 7.50 12.67 -10.19
C LEU A 82 6.96 11.73 -11.27
N GLU A 83 7.82 11.16 -12.12
CA GLU A 83 7.42 10.25 -13.20
C GLU A 83 6.85 8.94 -12.63
N LYS A 84 7.47 8.42 -11.56
CA LYS A 84 6.97 7.26 -10.81
C LYS A 84 5.59 7.55 -10.20
N ALA A 85 5.44 8.72 -9.59
CA ALA A 85 4.18 9.13 -8.97
C ALA A 85 3.06 9.37 -10.00
N GLN A 86 3.37 9.93 -11.17
CA GLN A 86 2.40 10.08 -12.25
C GLN A 86 1.92 8.72 -12.77
N PHE A 87 2.84 7.76 -12.93
CA PHE A 87 2.46 6.39 -13.28
C PHE A 87 1.57 5.76 -12.19
N ALA A 88 1.97 5.86 -10.92
CA ALA A 88 1.21 5.33 -9.78
C ALA A 88 -0.22 5.87 -9.74
N MET A 89 -0.40 7.18 -9.92
CA MET A 89 -1.71 7.82 -10.01
C MET A 89 -2.53 7.30 -11.21
N ALA A 90 -1.93 7.25 -12.40
CA ALA A 90 -2.62 6.78 -13.60
C ALA A 90 -3.00 5.29 -13.51
N TYR A 91 -2.15 4.48 -12.88
CA TYR A 91 -2.40 3.06 -12.65
C TYR A 91 -3.52 2.86 -11.63
N HIS A 92 -3.52 3.62 -10.54
CA HIS A 92 -4.63 3.62 -9.58
C HIS A 92 -5.94 4.07 -10.24
N ASP A 93 -5.94 5.12 -11.06
CA ASP A 93 -7.11 5.54 -11.82
C ASP A 93 -7.61 4.43 -12.76
N MET A 94 -6.72 3.65 -13.37
CA MET A 94 -7.12 2.50 -14.20
C MET A 94 -7.83 1.42 -13.37
N VAL A 95 -7.36 1.16 -12.15
CA VAL A 95 -7.99 0.20 -11.24
C VAL A 95 -9.32 0.71 -10.71
N GLU A 96 -9.39 1.97 -10.27
CA GLU A 96 -10.62 2.58 -9.72
C GLU A 96 -11.73 2.70 -10.77
N ASN A 97 -11.38 2.94 -12.04
CA ASN A 97 -12.35 2.98 -13.14
C ASN A 97 -12.76 1.59 -13.67
N SER A 98 -12.33 0.51 -13.02
CA SER A 98 -12.70 -0.87 -13.37
C SER A 98 -13.72 -1.44 -12.38
N ASP A 99 -14.26 -2.63 -12.70
CA ASP A 99 -15.11 -3.39 -11.77
C ASP A 99 -14.32 -4.22 -10.75
N GLN A 100 -13.02 -3.96 -10.56
CA GLN A 100 -12.19 -4.69 -9.62
C GLN A 100 -12.62 -4.47 -8.17
N ASN A 101 -12.91 -5.57 -7.46
CA ASN A 101 -13.18 -5.59 -6.03
C ASN A 101 -12.56 -6.84 -5.39
N LEU A 102 -11.25 -6.77 -5.15
CA LEU A 102 -10.48 -7.89 -4.57
C LEU A 102 -10.82 -8.17 -3.10
N ALA A 103 -11.47 -7.24 -2.40
CA ALA A 103 -12.01 -7.48 -1.07
C ALA A 103 -13.20 -8.47 -1.11
N GLU A 104 -13.96 -8.49 -2.21
CA GLU A 104 -15.10 -9.39 -2.38
C GLU A 104 -14.75 -10.67 -3.14
N SER A 105 -13.99 -10.57 -4.25
CA SER A 105 -13.68 -11.74 -5.06
C SER A 105 -12.43 -11.58 -5.92
N TYR A 106 -11.55 -12.58 -5.88
CA TYR A 106 -10.41 -12.72 -6.79
C TYR A 106 -10.79 -12.75 -8.27
N LYS A 107 -12.03 -13.11 -8.62
CA LYS A 107 -12.50 -13.15 -10.01
C LYS A 107 -12.63 -11.76 -10.65
N THR A 108 -12.64 -10.72 -9.82
CA THR A 108 -12.71 -9.32 -10.28
C THR A 108 -11.32 -8.74 -10.56
N TYR A 109 -10.25 -9.52 -10.34
CA TYR A 109 -8.90 -9.10 -10.66
C TYR A 109 -8.79 -8.68 -12.13
N ILE A 110 -8.27 -7.47 -12.37
CA ILE A 110 -7.87 -7.06 -13.72
C ILE A 110 -6.71 -7.95 -14.15
N PRO A 111 -6.84 -8.75 -15.23
CA PRO A 111 -5.80 -9.66 -15.67
C PRO A 111 -4.47 -8.91 -15.88
N TYR A 112 -3.36 -9.55 -15.50
CA TYR A 112 -2.03 -8.99 -15.65
C TYR A 112 -1.74 -8.57 -17.09
N LYS A 113 -2.19 -9.34 -18.09
CA LYS A 113 -2.05 -8.95 -19.50
C LYS A 113 -2.67 -7.59 -19.81
N GLU A 114 -3.77 -7.24 -19.17
CA GLU A 114 -4.42 -5.94 -19.34
C GLU A 114 -3.65 -4.83 -18.62
N ARG A 115 -3.12 -5.11 -17.43
CA ARG A 115 -2.23 -4.20 -16.69
C ARG A 115 -0.96 -3.89 -17.47
N VAL A 116 -0.34 -4.89 -18.08
CA VAL A 116 0.83 -4.72 -18.96
C VAL A 116 0.49 -3.91 -20.19
N ARG A 117 -0.67 -4.16 -20.82
CA ARG A 117 -1.12 -3.38 -21.98
C ARG A 117 -1.29 -1.91 -21.61
N PHE A 118 -1.91 -1.63 -20.45
CA PHE A 118 -2.02 -0.29 -19.92
C PHE A 118 -0.64 0.34 -19.68
N ALA A 119 0.23 -0.33 -18.92
CA ALA A 119 1.53 0.20 -18.54
C ALA A 119 2.43 0.45 -19.75
N ARG A 120 2.45 -0.47 -20.72
CA ARG A 120 3.15 -0.28 -21.99
C ARG A 120 2.64 0.95 -22.72
N ASN A 121 1.32 1.08 -22.88
CA ASN A 121 0.73 2.23 -23.53
C ASN A 121 1.04 3.54 -22.79
N TYR A 122 1.04 3.54 -21.44
CA TYR A 122 1.44 4.70 -20.65
C TYR A 122 2.89 5.09 -20.98
N TRP A 123 3.84 4.15 -20.81
CA TRP A 123 5.26 4.45 -20.95
C TRP A 123 5.62 4.87 -22.38
N GLU A 124 5.00 4.26 -23.39
CA GLU A 124 5.19 4.63 -24.80
C GLU A 124 4.70 6.03 -25.17
N ASN A 125 3.88 6.65 -24.32
CA ASN A 125 3.29 7.98 -24.52
C ASN A 125 3.67 8.99 -23.40
N SER A 126 4.53 8.60 -22.46
CA SER A 126 5.02 9.43 -21.36
C SER A 126 6.16 10.37 -21.77
N SER A 127 6.60 11.25 -20.86
CA SER A 127 7.85 12.02 -20.98
C SER A 127 9.06 11.12 -21.23
N GLU A 128 9.02 9.91 -20.69
CA GLU A 128 10.08 8.91 -20.74
C GLU A 128 9.97 7.98 -21.97
N ALA A 129 9.02 8.23 -22.87
CA ALA A 129 8.75 7.36 -24.03
C ALA A 129 9.99 7.13 -24.92
N ALA A 130 10.80 8.15 -25.14
CA ALA A 130 12.02 8.02 -25.94
C ALA A 130 13.02 7.05 -25.27
N LYS A 131 13.16 7.13 -23.95
CA LYS A 131 14.04 6.25 -23.18
C LYS A 131 13.47 4.84 -23.12
N PHE A 132 12.19 4.68 -22.80
CA PHE A 132 11.50 3.39 -22.79
C PHE A 132 11.64 2.65 -24.12
N LYS A 133 11.36 3.32 -25.25
CA LYS A 133 11.46 2.73 -26.60
C LYS A 133 12.90 2.40 -27.02
N SER A 134 13.90 3.04 -26.43
CA SER A 134 15.32 2.75 -26.70
C SER A 134 15.83 1.50 -26.00
N GLU A 135 15.14 1.04 -24.95
CA GLU A 135 15.48 -0.18 -24.24
C GLU A 135 15.13 -1.42 -25.06
N ILE A 136 15.89 -2.51 -24.87
CA ILE A 136 15.55 -3.81 -25.45
C ILE A 136 14.25 -4.34 -24.84
N GLU A 137 13.52 -5.19 -25.57
CA GLU A 137 12.23 -5.76 -25.13
C GLU A 137 12.28 -6.32 -23.69
N LYS A 138 13.34 -7.05 -23.37
CA LYS A 138 13.54 -7.61 -22.02
C LYS A 138 13.53 -6.54 -20.93
N MET A 139 14.14 -5.39 -21.17
CA MET A 139 14.23 -4.29 -20.23
C MET A 139 12.94 -3.45 -20.20
N GLN A 140 12.21 -3.37 -21.32
CA GLN A 140 10.87 -2.80 -21.35
C GLN A 140 9.89 -3.62 -20.50
N VAL A 141 9.93 -4.95 -20.60
CA VAL A 141 9.11 -5.84 -19.76
C VAL A 141 9.50 -5.71 -18.28
N ALA A 142 10.81 -5.66 -17.97
CA ALA A 142 11.28 -5.42 -16.61
C ALA A 142 10.77 -4.08 -16.05
N TRP A 143 10.86 -3.01 -16.85
CA TRP A 143 10.35 -1.68 -16.49
C TRP A 143 8.84 -1.72 -16.23
N ILE A 144 8.05 -2.29 -17.14
CA ILE A 144 6.60 -2.39 -16.97
C ILE A 144 6.27 -3.11 -15.67
N HIS A 145 6.88 -4.26 -15.43
CA HIS A 145 6.57 -5.05 -14.25
C HIS A 145 7.00 -4.35 -12.95
N GLU A 146 8.21 -3.77 -12.92
CA GLU A 146 8.69 -2.96 -11.81
C GLU A 146 7.75 -1.77 -11.54
N SER A 147 7.29 -1.09 -12.60
CA SER A 147 6.37 0.04 -12.47
C SER A 147 5.00 -0.35 -11.93
N LEU A 148 4.46 -1.53 -12.29
CA LEU A 148 3.16 -1.99 -11.79
C LEU A 148 3.20 -2.23 -10.28
N LEU A 149 4.24 -2.92 -9.79
CA LEU A 149 4.43 -3.24 -8.38
C LEU A 149 4.76 -2.01 -7.53
N ASP A 150 5.70 -1.20 -8.03
CA ASP A 150 6.10 0.04 -7.35
C ASP A 150 4.97 1.07 -7.40
N GLY A 151 4.25 1.16 -8.52
CA GLY A 151 3.13 2.09 -8.70
C GLY A 151 1.98 1.83 -7.73
N SER A 152 1.57 0.56 -7.53
CA SER A 152 0.54 0.24 -6.52
C SER A 152 1.04 0.53 -5.10
N GLU A 153 2.28 0.18 -4.79
CA GLU A 153 2.86 0.42 -3.46
C GLU A 153 2.97 1.93 -3.15
N LEU A 154 3.46 2.73 -4.10
CA LEU A 154 3.60 4.18 -3.96
C LEU A 154 2.28 4.85 -3.64
N TRP A 155 1.21 4.49 -4.36
CA TRP A 155 -0.12 4.99 -4.07
C TRP A 155 -0.62 4.49 -2.71
N TRP A 156 -0.41 3.20 -2.39
CA TRP A 156 -0.81 2.60 -1.13
C TRP A 156 -0.19 3.30 0.09
N ARG A 157 1.13 3.53 0.08
CA ARG A 157 1.82 4.25 1.16
C ARG A 157 1.35 5.68 1.33
N ALA A 158 1.06 6.36 0.22
CA ALA A 158 0.46 7.67 0.27
C ALA A 158 -0.96 7.62 0.86
N ALA A 159 -1.76 6.61 0.52
CA ALA A 159 -3.06 6.36 1.13
C ALA A 159 -2.96 6.04 2.63
N GLU A 160 -2.00 5.23 3.08
CA GLU A 160 -1.73 4.96 4.49
C GLU A 160 -1.46 6.25 5.27
N ASN A 161 -0.65 7.15 4.72
CA ASN A 161 -0.37 8.44 5.34
C ASN A 161 -1.58 9.38 5.32
N HIS A 162 -2.35 9.36 4.24
CA HIS A 162 -3.47 10.28 4.02
C HIS A 162 -4.72 9.89 4.85
N PHE A 163 -5.08 8.61 4.83
CA PHE A 163 -6.30 8.09 5.45
C PHE A 163 -6.02 7.47 6.83
N GLY A 164 -4.80 6.99 7.09
CA GLY A 164 -4.42 6.37 8.35
C GLY A 164 -5.36 5.23 8.75
N ASN A 165 -5.87 5.29 9.98
CA ASN A 165 -6.76 4.27 10.56
C ASN A 165 -8.13 4.14 9.85
N ALA A 166 -8.42 4.96 8.83
CA ALA A 166 -9.60 4.83 7.99
C ALA A 166 -9.53 3.64 7.03
N ILE A 167 -8.31 3.19 6.70
CA ILE A 167 -8.08 1.99 5.89
C ILE A 167 -8.48 0.78 6.73
N ASP A 168 -9.47 0.02 6.25
CA ASP A 168 -9.91 -1.20 6.90
C ASP A 168 -9.13 -2.43 6.40
N SER A 169 -9.18 -3.51 7.19
CA SER A 169 -8.46 -4.75 6.85
C SER A 169 -8.84 -5.32 5.47
N PRO A 170 -10.11 -5.29 5.01
CA PRO A 170 -10.45 -5.69 3.65
C PRO A 170 -9.74 -4.87 2.56
N THR A 171 -9.61 -3.55 2.73
CA THR A 171 -8.89 -2.69 1.80
C THR A 171 -7.40 -3.06 1.76
N GLN A 172 -6.79 -3.29 2.93
CA GLN A 172 -5.40 -3.74 3.02
C GLN A 172 -5.20 -5.11 2.35
N MET A 173 -6.09 -6.06 2.62
CA MET A 173 -6.04 -7.37 1.97
C MET A 173 -6.20 -7.27 0.45
N ALA A 174 -7.05 -6.38 -0.06
CA ALA A 174 -7.20 -6.16 -1.49
C ALA A 174 -5.90 -5.68 -2.15
N HIS A 175 -5.19 -4.74 -1.51
CA HIS A 175 -3.87 -4.30 -1.95
C HIS A 175 -2.85 -5.46 -1.94
N ASP A 176 -2.75 -6.20 -0.83
CA ASP A 176 -1.80 -7.30 -0.69
C ASP A 176 -2.06 -8.41 -1.71
N VAL A 177 -3.33 -8.68 -2.01
CA VAL A 177 -3.73 -9.62 -3.06
C VAL A 177 -3.30 -9.12 -4.43
N GLU A 178 -3.49 -7.83 -4.74
CA GLU A 178 -3.02 -7.25 -6.00
C GLU A 178 -1.50 -7.41 -6.18
N GLN A 179 -0.71 -7.02 -5.18
CA GLN A 179 0.75 -7.16 -5.20
C GLN A 179 1.17 -8.61 -5.45
N ASN A 180 0.52 -9.55 -4.75
CA ASN A 180 0.73 -10.99 -4.96
C ASN A 180 0.41 -11.42 -6.39
N MET A 181 -0.73 -11.00 -6.92
CA MET A 181 -1.17 -11.38 -8.27
C MET A 181 -0.22 -10.86 -9.33
N VAL A 182 0.16 -9.58 -9.25
CA VAL A 182 1.11 -8.96 -10.18
C VAL A 182 2.47 -9.65 -10.10
N SER A 183 2.98 -9.90 -8.90
CA SER A 183 4.31 -10.49 -8.65
C SER A 183 4.45 -11.95 -9.11
N LYS A 184 3.35 -12.71 -9.07
CA LYS A 184 3.34 -14.17 -9.31
C LYS A 184 2.84 -14.58 -10.70
N TYR A 185 1.94 -13.81 -11.30
CA TYR A 185 1.17 -14.20 -12.48
C TYR A 185 1.38 -13.22 -13.64
N MET A 186 2.63 -13.12 -14.08
CA MET A 186 3.03 -12.19 -15.14
C MET A 186 2.66 -12.68 -16.55
N GLU A 187 3.41 -13.60 -17.16
CA GLU A 187 3.16 -13.99 -18.55
C GLU A 187 2.26 -15.24 -18.68
N ASP A 188 2.29 -16.13 -17.69
CA ASP A 188 1.40 -17.28 -17.55
C ASP A 188 0.55 -17.12 -16.29
N GLU A 189 -0.69 -16.68 -16.45
CA GLU A 189 -1.64 -16.50 -15.35
C GLU A 189 -2.19 -17.83 -14.80
N GLY A 190 -1.92 -18.96 -15.47
CA GLY A 190 -2.30 -20.30 -15.02
C GLY A 190 -1.28 -20.95 -14.08
N THR A 191 -0.06 -20.43 -14.01
CA THR A 191 1.05 -21.01 -13.26
C THR A 191 1.83 -19.94 -12.49
N GLU A 192 1.87 -20.05 -11.16
CA GLU A 192 2.70 -19.18 -10.31
C GLU A 192 4.19 -19.34 -10.67
N SER A 193 4.88 -18.23 -10.96
CA SER A 193 6.31 -18.25 -11.29
C SER A 193 6.94 -16.86 -11.10
N THR A 194 8.19 -16.81 -10.64
CA THR A 194 8.90 -15.54 -10.42
C THR A 194 9.41 -14.92 -11.73
N PHE A 195 9.64 -13.62 -11.75
CA PHE A 195 10.18 -12.92 -12.92
C PHE A 195 11.48 -13.52 -13.43
N SER A 196 12.41 -13.81 -12.53
CA SER A 196 13.70 -14.44 -12.87
C SER A 196 13.51 -15.81 -13.55
N GLN A 197 12.49 -16.57 -13.17
CA GLN A 197 12.17 -17.87 -13.78
C GLN A 197 11.54 -17.69 -15.16
N GLN A 198 10.60 -16.76 -15.32
CA GLN A 198 9.93 -16.49 -16.60
C GLN A 198 10.87 -15.86 -17.63
N MET A 199 11.78 -14.98 -17.19
CA MET A 199 12.73 -14.23 -18.03
C MET A 199 14.10 -14.90 -18.21
N SER A 200 14.25 -16.11 -17.70
CA SER A 200 15.40 -16.97 -18.00
C SER A 200 15.27 -17.47 -19.44
N ILE A 201 16.30 -17.25 -20.25
CA ILE A 201 16.34 -17.82 -21.60
C ILE A 201 16.33 -19.34 -21.41
N LYS A 202 15.20 -19.99 -21.69
CA LYS A 202 15.15 -21.45 -21.78
C LYS A 202 16.15 -21.85 -22.85
N LYS A 203 17.28 -22.44 -22.43
CA LYS A 203 18.18 -23.09 -23.39
C LYS A 203 17.32 -24.11 -24.14
N PRO A 204 17.28 -24.09 -25.49
CA PRO A 204 16.62 -25.15 -26.21
C PRO A 204 17.25 -26.47 -25.78
N ALA A 205 16.41 -27.44 -25.43
CA ALA A 205 16.87 -28.79 -25.15
C ALA A 205 17.68 -29.27 -26.37
N LYS A 206 18.91 -29.72 -26.11
CA LYS A 206 19.75 -30.36 -27.12
C LYS A 206 19.14 -31.70 -27.53
#